data_AF-A0A0F9K0H6-F1
#
_entry.id   AF-A0A0F9K0H6-F1
#
_cell.length_a   1.000
_cell.length_b   1.000
_cell.length_c   1.000
_cell.angle_alpha   90.00
_cell.angle_beta   90.00
_cell.angle_gamma   90.00
#
_symmetry.space_group_name_H-M   'P 1'
#
loop_
_entity.id
_entity.type
_entity.pdbx_description
1 polymer ?
#
loop_
_entity_poly.entity_id
_entity_poly.type
_entity_poly.pdbx_seq_one_letter_code
_entity_poly.pdbx_strand_id
1 'polypeptide(L)'
;VTLVKINRMSFRISWFKKNFPDVKCVGIMRDPRAFAYSHARDGRVWDPIFFNFCLANNRFKEYLEPLRNDSVFVKLLAFWKLCAEEMLLNLPLITIENLNENTSLVISNLYNYVGYEVPTENTMNAMLAPDGYTAFWGDTLRRYDEVAKEVWEEAIEKTGIKDLMSHFGYEV
;
A
#
# COMPACT_ATOMS: atom_id res chain seq x y z
N VAL A 1 11.81 20.88 -1.16
CA VAL A 1 10.99 19.92 -0.38
C VAL A 1 11.50 18.53 -0.69
N THR A 2 11.71 17.68 0.33
CA THR A 2 12.18 16.30 0.14
C THR A 2 11.00 15.36 0.26
N LEU A 3 10.71 14.59 -0.80
CA LEU A 3 9.72 13.52 -0.76
C LEU A 3 10.36 12.28 -0.13
N VAL A 4 9.75 11.76 0.94
CA VAL A 4 10.26 10.59 1.66
C VAL A 4 9.21 9.48 1.59
N LYS A 5 9.61 8.31 1.06
CA LYS A 5 8.79 7.10 1.08
C LYS A 5 9.03 6.35 2.39
N ILE A 6 7.97 6.13 3.16
CA ILE A 6 8.05 5.32 4.39
C ILE A 6 7.16 4.09 4.21
N ASN A 7 7.80 2.95 3.96
CA ASN A 7 7.09 1.67 3.90
C ASN A 7 6.50 1.34 5.27
N ARG A 8 5.31 0.71 5.29
CA ARG A 8 4.64 0.18 6.50
C ARG A 8 4.15 1.24 7.51
N MET A 9 4.08 2.53 7.16
CA MET A 9 3.42 3.52 8.02
C MET A 9 1.92 3.66 7.84
N SER A 10 1.36 3.02 6.81
CA SER A 10 -0.07 3.00 6.51
C SER A 10 -0.95 2.63 7.71
N PHE A 11 -0.56 1.63 8.52
CA PHE A 11 -1.37 1.17 9.66
C PHE A 11 -1.21 2.01 10.95
N ARG A 12 -0.29 2.97 10.98
CA ARG A 12 -0.09 3.92 12.10
C ARG A 12 -0.19 5.38 11.65
N ILE A 13 -0.77 5.64 10.49
CA ILE A 13 -0.79 6.98 9.93
C ILE A 13 -1.58 7.96 10.80
N SER A 14 -2.64 7.51 11.49
CA SER A 14 -3.36 8.35 12.45
C SER A 14 -2.46 8.83 13.60
N TRP A 15 -1.68 7.92 14.20
CA TRP A 15 -0.68 8.27 15.20
C TRP A 15 0.39 9.18 14.62
N PHE A 16 0.88 8.90 13.41
CA PHE A 16 1.92 9.72 12.78
C PHE A 16 1.44 11.16 12.57
N LYS A 17 0.26 11.35 11.95
CA LYS A 17 -0.33 12.68 11.74
C LYS A 17 -0.60 13.43 13.03
N LYS A 18 -0.95 12.71 14.11
CA LYS A 18 -1.13 13.31 15.44
C LYS A 18 0.17 13.88 16.01
N ASN A 19 1.30 13.20 15.80
CA ASN A 19 2.60 13.61 16.36
C ASN A 19 3.39 14.53 15.42
N PHE A 20 3.10 14.49 14.12
CA PHE A 20 3.76 15.29 13.09
C PHE A 20 2.71 16.02 12.22
N PRO A 21 1.91 16.93 12.78
CA PRO A 21 0.77 17.55 12.09
C PRO A 21 1.18 18.41 10.89
N ASP A 22 2.40 18.92 10.88
CA ASP A 22 2.92 19.73 9.77
C ASP A 22 3.40 18.88 8.59
N VAL A 23 3.62 17.58 8.82
CA VAL A 23 4.03 16.66 7.76
C VAL A 23 2.83 16.34 6.89
N LYS A 24 2.99 16.61 5.60
CA LYS A 24 1.99 16.33 4.59
C LYS A 24 2.18 14.92 4.08
N CYS A 25 1.10 14.14 4.08
CA CYS A 25 1.14 12.72 3.75
C CYS A 25 0.16 12.42 2.62
N VAL A 26 0.55 11.48 1.77
CA VAL A 26 -0.27 10.91 0.69
C VAL A 26 -0.13 9.40 0.78
N GLY A 27 -1.24 8.68 0.63
CA GLY A 27 -1.25 7.22 0.57
C GLY A 27 -1.13 6.73 -0.87
N ILE A 28 -0.36 5.67 -1.07
CA ILE A 28 -0.25 5.00 -2.36
C ILE A 28 -0.84 3.60 -2.20
N MET A 29 -1.87 3.33 -3.01
CA MET A 29 -2.54 2.04 -3.11
C MET A 29 -1.98 1.23 -4.27
N ARG A 30 -1.98 -0.08 -4.10
CA ARG A 30 -1.62 -1.05 -5.14
C ARG A 30 -2.62 -2.19 -5.05
N ASP A 31 -2.87 -2.86 -6.18
CA ASP A 31 -3.69 -4.07 -6.20
C ASP A 31 -3.26 -5.03 -5.05
N PRO A 32 -4.18 -5.45 -4.18
CA PRO A 32 -3.86 -6.28 -3.02
C PRO A 32 -3.22 -7.62 -3.40
N ARG A 33 -3.53 -8.16 -4.58
CA ARG A 33 -2.95 -9.41 -5.09
C ARG A 33 -1.49 -9.17 -5.50
N ALA A 34 -1.22 -8.08 -6.22
CA ALA A 34 0.14 -7.70 -6.59
C ALA A 34 1.01 -7.39 -5.36
N PHE A 35 0.40 -6.72 -4.37
CA PHE A 35 1.01 -6.51 -3.05
C PHE A 35 1.36 -7.86 -2.39
N ALA A 36 0.39 -8.76 -2.25
CA ALA A 36 0.57 -10.00 -1.52
C ALA A 36 1.54 -10.96 -2.23
N TYR A 37 1.44 -11.08 -3.55
CA TYR A 37 2.35 -11.89 -4.34
C TYR A 37 3.80 -11.40 -4.22
N SER A 38 4.06 -10.10 -4.33
CA SER A 38 5.41 -9.55 -4.15
C SER A 38 5.96 -9.83 -2.75
N HIS A 39 5.12 -9.74 -1.72
CA HIS A 39 5.52 -10.05 -0.34
C HIS A 39 5.82 -11.53 -0.14
N ALA A 40 5.05 -12.43 -0.76
CA ALA A 40 5.25 -13.86 -0.68
C ALA A 40 6.49 -14.32 -1.46
N ARG A 41 6.67 -13.83 -2.70
CA ARG A 41 7.79 -14.22 -3.59
C ARG A 41 9.13 -13.73 -3.06
N ASP A 42 9.21 -12.47 -2.66
CA ASP A 42 10.49 -11.85 -2.35
C ASP A 42 11.00 -12.21 -0.94
N GLY A 43 10.19 -12.92 -0.12
CA GLY A 43 10.57 -13.54 1.15
C GLY A 43 11.14 -12.61 2.23
N ARG A 44 11.27 -11.31 1.94
CA ARG A 44 12.11 -10.37 2.72
C ARG A 44 11.35 -9.53 3.74
N VAL A 45 10.02 -9.57 3.79
CA VAL A 45 9.25 -8.54 4.50
C VAL A 45 8.01 -9.03 5.25
N TRP A 46 7.44 -10.18 4.89
CA TRP A 46 6.38 -10.77 5.70
C TRP A 46 6.92 -11.85 6.63
N ASP A 47 7.78 -11.35 7.51
CA ASP A 47 8.26 -12.06 8.68
C ASP A 47 7.06 -12.35 9.60
N PRO A 48 6.88 -13.58 10.13
CA PRO A 48 5.93 -13.88 11.21
C PRO A 48 5.96 -12.85 12.35
N ILE A 49 7.12 -12.23 12.60
CA ILE A 49 7.30 -11.15 13.58
C ILE A 49 6.42 -9.94 13.27
N PHE A 50 6.25 -9.55 12.00
CA PHE A 50 5.44 -8.39 11.62
C PHE A 50 3.93 -8.64 11.83
N PHE A 51 3.45 -9.84 11.49
CA PHE A 51 2.06 -10.21 11.77
C PHE A 51 1.80 -10.22 13.29
N ASN A 52 2.75 -10.74 14.08
CA ASN A 52 2.69 -10.68 15.54
C ASN A 52 2.70 -9.24 16.08
N PHE A 53 3.45 -8.31 15.47
CA PHE A 53 3.37 -6.89 15.82
C PHE A 53 2.01 -6.27 15.48
N CYS A 54 1.37 -6.68 14.39
CA CYS A 54 0.01 -6.27 14.08
C CYS A 54 -0.99 -6.83 15.12
N LEU A 55 -0.84 -8.09 15.54
CA LEU A 55 -1.64 -8.70 16.61
C LEU A 55 -1.43 -8.04 17.98
N ALA A 56 -0.26 -7.45 18.23
CA ALA A 56 0.00 -6.67 19.44
C ALA A 56 -0.75 -5.31 19.45
N ASN A 57 -1.29 -4.86 18.32
CA ASN A 57 -2.18 -3.72 18.25
C ASN A 57 -3.63 -4.18 18.49
N ASN A 58 -4.22 -3.77 19.61
CA ASN A 58 -5.59 -4.16 19.99
C ASN A 58 -6.63 -3.87 18.89
N ARG A 59 -6.43 -2.81 18.09
CA ARG A 59 -7.33 -2.44 17.00
C ARG A 59 -7.32 -3.44 15.84
N PHE A 60 -6.23 -4.17 15.64
CA PHE A 60 -6.11 -5.16 14.56
C PHE A 60 -6.19 -6.59 15.06
N LYS A 61 -5.96 -6.80 16.36
CA LYS A 61 -6.00 -8.10 17.00
C LYS A 61 -7.33 -8.82 16.74
N GLU A 62 -8.45 -8.16 16.99
CA GLU A 62 -9.78 -8.78 16.83
C GLU A 62 -10.03 -9.27 15.40
N TYR A 63 -9.51 -8.54 14.40
CA TYR A 63 -9.68 -8.86 12.99
C TYR A 63 -8.66 -9.89 12.47
N LEU A 64 -7.41 -9.84 12.94
CA LEU A 64 -6.32 -10.69 12.45
C LEU A 64 -6.15 -12.01 13.21
N GLU A 65 -6.53 -12.06 14.48
CA GLU A 65 -6.39 -13.25 15.33
C GLU A 65 -7.15 -14.47 14.77
N PRO A 66 -8.41 -14.35 14.30
CA PRO A 66 -9.11 -15.48 13.70
C PRO A 66 -8.40 -16.04 12.46
N LEU A 67 -7.62 -15.20 11.76
CA LEU A 67 -6.92 -15.54 10.53
C LEU A 67 -5.51 -16.09 10.78
N ARG A 68 -5.07 -16.24 12.03
CA ARG A 68 -3.67 -16.57 12.37
C ARG A 68 -3.15 -17.82 11.64
N ASN A 69 -4.00 -18.83 11.54
CA ASN A 69 -3.67 -20.13 10.92
C ASN A 69 -3.99 -20.19 9.42
N ASP A 70 -4.55 -19.14 8.83
CA ASP A 70 -4.83 -19.10 7.40
C ASP A 70 -3.56 -18.93 6.55
N SER A 71 -3.75 -19.08 5.24
CA SER A 71 -2.71 -18.92 4.23
C SER A 71 -2.04 -17.54 4.32
N VAL A 72 -0.80 -17.46 3.84
CA VAL A 72 -0.05 -16.20 3.79
C VAL A 72 -0.80 -15.12 3.00
N PHE A 73 -1.52 -15.50 1.94
CA PHE A 73 -2.28 -14.59 1.10
C PHE A 73 -3.51 -14.01 1.80
N VAL A 74 -4.29 -14.83 2.52
CA VAL A 74 -5.42 -14.37 3.36
C VAL A 74 -4.93 -13.30 4.33
N LYS A 75 -3.86 -13.60 5.06
CA LYS A 75 -3.37 -12.71 6.11
C LYS A 75 -2.73 -11.43 5.52
N LEU A 76 -2.10 -11.50 4.33
CA LEU A 76 -1.58 -10.34 3.59
C LEU A 76 -2.71 -9.43 3.09
N LEU A 77 -3.79 -10.00 2.55
CA LEU A 77 -4.97 -9.26 2.11
C LEU A 77 -5.69 -8.60 3.29
N ALA A 78 -5.79 -9.30 4.42
CA ALA A 78 -6.32 -8.73 5.66
C ALA A 78 -5.48 -7.54 6.16
N PHE A 79 -4.15 -7.65 6.12
CA PHE A 79 -3.26 -6.54 6.47
C PHE A 79 -3.40 -5.37 5.50
N TRP A 80 -3.47 -5.64 4.19
CA TRP A 80 -3.69 -4.62 3.17
C TRP A 80 -5.01 -3.87 3.41
N LYS A 81 -6.09 -4.59 3.76
CA LYS A 81 -7.40 -4.02 4.10
C LYS A 81 -7.31 -2.98 5.20
N LEU A 82 -6.71 -3.38 6.32
CA LEU A 82 -6.56 -2.51 7.49
C LEU A 82 -5.73 -1.25 7.16
N CYS A 83 -4.72 -1.40 6.31
CA CYS A 83 -3.95 -0.27 5.81
C CYS A 83 -4.80 0.64 4.91
N ALA A 84 -5.57 0.07 3.99
CA ALA A 84 -6.44 0.83 3.09
C ALA A 84 -7.50 1.63 3.86
N GLU A 85 -8.19 0.98 4.81
CA GLU A 85 -9.19 1.62 5.67
C GLU A 85 -8.58 2.74 6.51
N GLU A 86 -7.43 2.49 7.13
CA GLU A 86 -6.76 3.50 7.93
C GLU A 86 -6.31 4.70 7.07
N MET A 87 -5.80 4.44 5.87
CA MET A 87 -5.39 5.51 4.97
C MET A 87 -6.57 6.29 4.39
N LEU A 88 -7.67 5.63 4.02
CA LEU A 88 -8.90 6.29 3.54
C LEU A 88 -9.46 7.30 4.55
N LEU A 89 -9.33 7.01 5.85
CA LEU A 89 -9.77 7.91 6.93
C LEU A 89 -8.84 9.11 7.13
N ASN A 90 -7.57 9.02 6.70
CA ASN A 90 -6.53 9.95 7.13
C ASN A 90 -5.82 10.68 6.00
N LEU A 91 -5.85 10.16 4.77
CA LEU A 91 -4.97 10.59 3.69
C LEU A 91 -5.72 10.75 2.35
N PRO A 92 -5.28 11.69 1.49
CA PRO A 92 -5.52 11.57 0.06
C PRO A 92 -4.81 10.33 -0.47
N LEU A 93 -5.46 9.59 -1.37
CA LEU A 93 -4.91 8.35 -1.94
C LEU A 93 -4.72 8.47 -3.45
N ILE A 94 -3.65 7.86 -3.94
CA ILE A 94 -3.41 7.58 -5.35
C ILE A 94 -3.14 6.09 -5.53
N THR A 95 -3.43 5.56 -6.71
CA THR A 95 -3.03 4.20 -7.06
C THR A 95 -1.66 4.21 -7.75
N ILE A 96 -0.92 3.12 -7.63
CA ILE A 96 0.37 2.95 -8.28
C ILE A 96 0.22 2.87 -9.81
N GLU A 97 -0.92 2.37 -10.27
CA GLU A 97 -1.28 2.32 -11.69
C GLU A 97 -1.39 3.73 -12.26
N ASN A 98 -2.15 4.63 -11.62
CA ASN A 98 -2.25 6.03 -12.04
C ASN A 98 -0.89 6.71 -12.04
N LEU A 99 -0.09 6.42 -11.01
CA LEU A 99 1.25 6.98 -10.88
C LEU A 99 2.19 6.50 -12.00
N ASN A 100 2.08 5.25 -12.43
CA ASN A 100 2.92 4.70 -13.50
C ASN A 100 2.44 5.13 -14.89
N GLU A 101 1.15 5.41 -15.07
CA GLU A 101 0.60 5.91 -16.34
C GLU A 101 1.06 7.34 -16.66
N ASN A 102 1.04 8.24 -15.67
CA ASN A 102 1.48 9.62 -15.87
C ASN A 102 2.11 10.21 -14.60
N THR A 103 3.34 9.79 -14.33
CA THR A 103 4.05 10.12 -13.09
C THR A 103 4.19 11.62 -12.86
N SER A 104 4.56 12.38 -13.90
CA SER A 104 4.72 13.84 -13.82
C SER A 104 3.42 14.54 -13.46
N LEU A 105 2.30 14.16 -14.09
CA LEU A 105 0.98 14.75 -13.80
C LEU A 105 0.51 14.40 -12.39
N VAL A 106 0.60 13.13 -12.00
CA VAL A 106 0.15 12.67 -10.69
C VAL A 106 0.94 13.37 -9.58
N ILE A 107 2.26 13.44 -9.70
CA ILE A 107 3.09 14.12 -8.70
C ILE A 107 2.80 15.62 -8.67
N SER A 108 2.66 16.27 -9.83
CA SER A 108 2.28 17.69 -9.89
C SER A 108 0.96 17.95 -9.15
N ASN A 109 -0.03 17.08 -9.34
CA ASN A 109 -1.30 17.14 -8.62
C ASN A 109 -1.13 16.94 -7.11
N LEU A 110 -0.23 16.06 -6.68
CA LEU A 110 0.08 15.91 -5.25
C LEU A 110 0.71 17.17 -4.66
N TYR A 111 1.69 17.77 -5.34
CA TYR A 111 2.31 19.02 -4.89
C TYR A 111 1.26 20.13 -4.75
N ASN A 112 0.39 20.28 -5.76
CA ASN A 112 -0.73 21.21 -5.73
C ASN A 112 -1.70 20.93 -4.58
N TYR A 113 -2.12 19.68 -4.39
CA TYR A 113 -3.04 19.28 -3.32
C TYR A 113 -2.46 19.59 -1.93
N VAL A 114 -1.17 19.32 -1.77
CA VAL A 114 -0.46 19.52 -0.50
C VAL A 114 -0.15 21.00 -0.24
N GLY A 115 -0.19 21.84 -1.27
CA GLY A 115 0.09 23.28 -1.20
C GLY A 115 1.58 23.61 -1.32
N TYR A 116 2.35 22.77 -2.01
CA TYR A 116 3.76 23.04 -2.32
C TYR A 116 3.94 23.44 -3.78
N GLU A 117 4.99 24.23 -4.05
CA GLU A 117 5.40 24.57 -5.40
C GLU A 117 5.78 23.30 -6.17
N VAL A 118 5.21 23.15 -7.37
CA VAL A 118 5.45 22.00 -8.25
C VAL A 118 6.89 22.09 -8.78
N PRO A 119 7.76 21.08 -8.55
CA PRO A 119 9.11 21.09 -9.07
C PRO A 119 9.10 21.02 -10.61
N THR A 120 10.18 21.47 -11.24
CA THR A 120 10.38 21.25 -12.68
C THR A 120 10.42 19.76 -12.99
N GLU A 121 10.04 19.38 -14.22
CA GLU A 121 10.06 17.98 -14.66
C GLU A 121 11.43 17.31 -14.47
N ASN A 122 12.53 18.01 -14.76
CA ASN A 122 13.89 17.52 -14.50
C ASN A 122 14.15 17.23 -13.01
N THR A 123 13.63 18.09 -12.12
CA THR A 123 13.76 17.90 -10.67
C THR A 123 12.92 16.72 -10.20
N MET A 124 11.68 16.60 -10.70
CA MET A 124 10.83 15.44 -10.42
C MET A 124 11.51 14.15 -10.88
N ASN A 125 11.98 14.08 -12.13
CA ASN A 125 12.66 12.90 -12.67
C ASN A 125 13.91 12.50 -11.87
N ALA A 126 14.68 13.47 -11.36
CA ALA A 126 15.82 13.18 -10.49
C ALA A 126 15.40 12.64 -9.11
N MET A 127 14.30 13.11 -8.54
CA MET A 127 13.73 12.58 -7.29
C MET A 127 13.10 11.20 -7.45
N LEU A 128 12.66 10.87 -8.66
CA LEU A 128 12.00 9.62 -9.03
C LEU A 128 12.95 8.60 -9.63
N ALA A 129 14.20 8.99 -9.86
CA ALA A 129 15.23 8.10 -10.36
C ALA A 129 15.30 6.90 -9.40
N PRO A 130 15.06 5.68 -9.87
CA PRO A 130 15.17 4.51 -9.03
C PRO A 130 16.59 4.49 -8.47
N ASP A 131 16.73 4.36 -7.14
CA ASP A 131 18.00 3.90 -6.61
C ASP A 131 18.29 2.56 -7.31
N GLY A 132 19.53 2.31 -7.73
CA GLY A 132 19.87 1.22 -8.66
C GLY A 132 19.52 -0.21 -8.20
N TYR A 133 18.76 -0.36 -7.11
CA TYR A 133 18.27 -1.60 -6.53
C TYR A 133 16.74 -1.70 -6.41
N THR A 134 15.96 -0.62 -6.56
CA THR A 134 14.51 -0.71 -6.39
C THR A 134 13.75 -0.04 -7.53
N ALA A 135 12.80 -0.76 -8.10
CA ALA A 135 11.64 -0.14 -8.73
C ALA A 135 10.96 0.72 -7.65
N PHE A 136 11.34 2.00 -7.59
CA PHE A 136 10.99 2.94 -6.51
C PHE A 136 9.47 3.04 -6.32
N TRP A 137 8.76 2.87 -7.43
CA TRP A 137 7.33 2.66 -7.51
C TRP A 137 7.14 1.21 -7.89
N GLY A 138 6.70 0.41 -6.93
CA GLY A 138 6.51 -1.03 -7.07
C GLY A 138 6.03 -1.45 -8.46
N ASP A 139 6.62 -2.53 -8.94
CA ASP A 139 6.32 -3.16 -10.21
C ASP A 139 4.80 -3.28 -10.47
N THR A 140 4.29 -2.75 -11.58
CA THR A 140 2.89 -2.95 -12.00
C THR A 140 2.66 -4.35 -12.59
N LEU A 141 3.70 -5.14 -12.80
CA LEU A 141 3.55 -6.46 -13.37
C LEU A 141 2.63 -7.30 -12.47
N ARG A 142 1.50 -7.69 -13.05
CA ARG A 142 0.48 -8.59 -12.50
C ARG A 142 1.00 -10.02 -12.42
N ARG A 143 2.14 -10.22 -11.75
CA ARG A 143 2.74 -11.56 -11.58
C ARG A 143 1.97 -12.43 -10.59
N TYR A 144 0.90 -11.89 -10.00
CA TYR A 144 0.00 -12.64 -9.15
C TYR A 144 -0.81 -13.70 -9.92
N ASP A 145 -0.85 -13.64 -11.26
CA ASP A 145 -1.43 -14.70 -12.11
C ASP A 145 -0.64 -16.01 -12.03
N GLU A 146 0.58 -15.99 -11.48
CA GLU A 146 1.35 -17.20 -11.15
C GLU A 146 0.75 -17.99 -9.96
N VAL A 147 -0.18 -17.39 -9.20
CA VAL A 147 -0.91 -18.04 -8.10
C VAL A 147 -2.29 -18.45 -8.59
N ALA A 148 -2.69 -19.68 -8.24
CA ALA A 148 -3.99 -20.24 -8.64
C ALA A 148 -5.16 -19.33 -8.24
N LYS A 149 -6.13 -19.17 -9.13
CA LYS A 149 -7.26 -18.23 -8.99
C LYS A 149 -8.04 -18.46 -7.69
N GLU A 150 -8.23 -19.72 -7.32
CA GLU A 150 -8.98 -20.17 -6.16
C GLU A 150 -8.35 -19.65 -4.85
N VAL A 151 -7.02 -19.46 -4.81
CA VAL A 151 -6.32 -18.89 -3.66
C VAL A 151 -6.70 -17.42 -3.47
N TRP A 152 -6.87 -16.68 -4.57
CA TRP A 152 -7.31 -15.29 -4.52
C TRP A 152 -8.79 -15.18 -4.16
N GLU A 153 -9.63 -16.04 -4.73
CA GLU A 153 -11.07 -16.09 -4.41
C GLU A 153 -11.29 -16.37 -2.92
N GLU A 154 -10.63 -17.38 -2.35
CA GLU A 154 -10.69 -17.70 -0.92
C GLU A 154 -10.23 -16.50 -0.07
N ALA A 155 -9.11 -15.88 -0.43
CA ALA A 155 -8.55 -14.78 0.34
C ALA A 155 -9.42 -13.52 0.27
N ILE A 156 -10.00 -13.21 -0.89
CA ILE A 156 -10.93 -12.07 -1.07
C ILE A 156 -12.21 -12.29 -0.26
N GLU A 157 -12.77 -13.51 -0.28
CA GLU A 157 -13.97 -13.87 0.47
C GLU A 157 -13.73 -13.76 1.98
N LYS A 158 -12.71 -14.44 2.51
CA LYS A 158 -12.40 -14.46 3.95
C LYS A 158 -12.11 -13.07 4.53
N THR A 159 -11.54 -12.19 3.71
CA THR A 159 -11.15 -10.84 4.17
C THR A 159 -12.19 -9.77 3.83
N GLY A 160 -13.18 -10.07 2.99
CA GLY A 160 -14.19 -9.10 2.56
C GLY A 160 -13.55 -7.82 2.00
N ILE A 161 -12.48 -7.93 1.20
CA ILE A 161 -11.78 -6.77 0.60
C ILE A 161 -12.39 -6.32 -0.72
N LYS A 162 -13.37 -7.05 -1.24
CA LYS A 162 -14.00 -6.83 -2.54
C LYS A 162 -14.44 -5.38 -2.77
N ASP A 163 -15.08 -4.77 -1.78
CA ASP A 163 -15.58 -3.39 -1.89
C ASP A 163 -14.43 -2.38 -1.98
N LEU A 164 -13.35 -2.60 -1.23
CA LEU A 164 -12.15 -1.76 -1.30
C LEU A 164 -11.41 -1.95 -2.63
N MET A 165 -11.33 -3.18 -3.13
CA MET A 165 -10.77 -3.44 -4.46
C MET A 165 -11.54 -2.67 -5.53
N SER A 166 -12.87 -2.77 -5.50
CA SER A 166 -13.75 -2.05 -6.42
C SER A 166 -13.61 -0.53 -6.29
N HIS A 167 -13.48 0.00 -5.06
CA HIS A 167 -13.27 1.42 -4.80
C HIS A 167 -12.01 1.97 -5.50
N PHE A 168 -10.94 1.17 -5.60
CA PHE A 168 -9.70 1.54 -6.28
C PHE A 168 -9.64 1.09 -7.75
N GLY A 169 -10.73 0.53 -8.30
CA GLY A 169 -10.79 0.08 -9.70
C GLY A 169 -10.05 -1.23 -9.97
N TYR A 170 -9.78 -2.04 -8.94
CA TYR A 170 -9.17 -3.36 -9.09
C TYR A 170 -10.22 -4.41 -9.45
N GLU A 171 -9.84 -5.34 -10.32
CA GLU A 171 -10.65 -6.49 -10.70
C GLU A 171 -10.88 -7.42 -9.50
N VAL A 172 -12.12 -7.91 -9.37
CA VAL A 172 -12.56 -8.81 -8.28
C VAL A 172 -12.80 -10.21 -8.80
#